data_AF-A0A4Q1SBM1-F1
#
_entry.id   AF-A0A4Q1SBM1-F1
#
_cell.length_a   1.000
_cell.length_b   1.000
_cell.length_c   1.000
_cell.angle_alpha   90.00
_cell.angle_beta   90.00
_cell.angle_gamma   90.00
#
_symmetry.space_group_name_H-M   'P 1'
#
loop_
_entity.id
_entity.type
_entity.pdbx_description
1 polymer ?
#
loop_
_entity_poly.entity_id
_entity_poly.type
_entity_poly.pdbx_seq_one_letter_code
_entity_poly.pdbx_strand_id
1 'polypeptide(L)'
;MSGSRPFFRSTAALALQQIVLVALLALLLAAWLHIPDANAFEILISIVLGMLIAGVVGIGESVIALRLMRKVISARRLLLGLGIVLIAMLLWYAISLGLEQLSAKEGLWAGYLNSRFPASLRNFFSYEHFYLWLSWILSALQWIVAGLLAAGAFAWIACNAPMRSFRAILLAGRFWMALLLLAIIGVVITGILLSWTPGHGLAVEAFSLVFRVLTVVVLNAAAIAWLLQVMAHVALGVQSVGTDEPPMIQPRTVDIP
;
A
#
# COMPACT_ATOMS: atom_id res chain seq x y z
N MET A 1 -10.16 32.96 -0.18
CA MET A 1 -8.87 32.44 0.34
C MET A 1 -9.01 32.26 1.85
N SER A 2 -9.26 31.04 2.31
CA SER A 2 -9.44 30.73 3.73
C SER A 2 -9.05 29.26 3.97
N GLY A 3 -8.12 29.04 4.91
CA GLY A 3 -7.99 27.79 5.65
C GLY A 3 -7.14 26.68 5.04
N SER A 4 -5.83 26.87 4.85
CA SER A 4 -4.85 25.78 4.63
C SER A 4 -4.56 24.91 5.88
N ARG A 5 -5.34 25.08 6.96
CA ARG A 5 -5.12 24.42 8.27
C ARG A 5 -5.81 23.05 8.52
N PRO A 6 -6.69 22.46 7.67
CA PRO A 6 -7.29 21.15 7.96
C PRO A 6 -6.45 19.95 7.46
N PHE A 7 -5.38 20.17 6.68
CA PHE A 7 -4.65 19.08 6.04
C PHE A 7 -3.75 18.30 7.01
N PHE A 8 -3.00 18.98 7.89
CA PHE A 8 -2.03 18.32 8.78
C PHE A 8 -2.68 17.60 9.98
N ARG A 9 -3.76 18.16 10.55
CA ARG A 9 -4.48 17.50 11.66
C ARG A 9 -5.12 16.18 11.22
N SER A 10 -5.57 16.09 9.96
CA SER A 10 -6.14 14.84 9.43
C SER A 10 -5.05 13.82 9.10
N THR A 11 -3.86 14.23 8.65
CA THR A 11 -2.74 13.32 8.38
C THR A 11 -2.25 12.62 9.64
N ALA A 12 -2.03 13.35 10.74
CA ALA A 12 -1.52 12.76 11.98
C ALA A 12 -2.52 11.78 12.61
N ALA A 13 -3.82 12.13 12.60
CA ALA A 13 -4.87 11.24 13.10
C ALA A 13 -4.98 9.96 12.25
N LEU A 14 -4.81 10.08 10.94
CA LEU A 14 -4.86 8.93 10.03
C LEU A 14 -3.62 8.05 10.16
N ALA A 15 -2.44 8.65 10.29
CA ALA A 15 -1.22 7.93 10.60
C ALA A 15 -1.34 7.17 11.92
N LEU A 16 -1.91 7.78 12.97
CA LEU A 16 -2.14 7.09 14.24
C LEU A 16 -3.13 5.92 14.10
N GLN A 17 -4.22 6.10 13.34
CA GLN A 17 -5.17 5.00 13.06
C GLN A 17 -4.48 3.85 12.33
N GLN A 18 -3.62 4.17 11.35
CA GLN A 18 -2.82 3.19 10.63
C GLN A 18 -1.79 2.50 11.53
N ILE A 19 -1.11 3.23 12.42
CA ILE A 19 -0.18 2.63 13.39
C ILE A 19 -0.93 1.66 14.30
N VAL A 20 -2.08 2.04 14.84
CA VAL A 20 -2.89 1.16 15.69
C VAL A 20 -3.33 -0.08 14.93
N LEU A 21 -3.78 0.07 13.67
CA LEU A 21 -4.20 -1.04 12.83
C LEU A 21 -3.03 -1.99 12.55
N VAL A 22 -1.90 -1.48 12.08
CA VAL A 22 -0.71 -2.28 11.76
C VAL A 22 -0.11 -2.93 13.01
N ALA A 23 -0.09 -2.23 14.15
CA ALA A 23 0.36 -2.80 15.42
C ALA A 23 -0.55 -3.94 15.89
N LEU A 24 -1.87 -3.77 15.80
CA LEU A 24 -2.83 -4.84 16.11
C LEU A 24 -2.62 -6.06 15.20
N LEU A 25 -2.40 -5.84 13.91
CA LEU A 25 -2.10 -6.90 12.96
C LEU A 25 -0.79 -7.61 13.28
N ALA A 26 0.26 -6.87 13.62
CA ALA A 26 1.53 -7.43 14.03
C ALA A 26 1.39 -8.32 15.29
N LEU A 27 0.59 -7.88 16.27
CA LEU A 27 0.30 -8.68 17.47
C LEU A 27 -0.50 -9.94 17.15
N LEU A 28 -1.51 -9.84 16.27
CA LEU A 28 -2.29 -11.01 15.84
C LEU A 28 -1.44 -12.01 15.07
N LEU A 29 -0.56 -11.54 14.18
CA LEU A 29 0.39 -12.39 13.46
C LEU A 29 1.42 -13.03 14.41
N ALA A 30 1.92 -12.27 15.38
CA ALA A 30 2.82 -12.82 16.39
C ALA A 30 2.14 -13.91 17.23
N ALA A 31 0.88 -13.69 17.62
CA ALA A 31 0.07 -14.70 18.31
C ALA A 31 -0.17 -15.92 17.42
N TRP A 32 -0.42 -15.71 16.13
CA TRP A 32 -0.63 -16.78 15.15
C TRP A 32 0.59 -17.69 15.01
N LEU A 33 1.80 -17.11 14.98
CA LEU A 33 3.06 -17.86 14.91
C LEU A 33 3.37 -18.70 16.16
N HIS A 34 2.69 -18.46 17.28
CA HIS A 34 2.89 -19.24 18.52
C HIS A 34 1.95 -20.45 18.60
N ILE A 35 1.01 -20.62 17.67
CA ILE A 35 0.10 -21.77 17.65
C ILE A 35 0.85 -22.96 17.04
N PRO A 36 1.07 -24.05 17.79
CA PRO A 36 1.65 -25.26 17.21
C PRO A 36 0.65 -25.91 16.24
N ASP A 37 1.13 -26.61 15.20
CA ASP A 37 0.27 -27.29 14.21
C ASP A 37 0.20 -28.81 14.48
N ALA A 38 -0.04 -29.21 15.73
CA ALA A 38 0.00 -30.61 16.16
C ALA A 38 -1.38 -31.27 16.23
N ASN A 39 -2.46 -30.52 16.45
CA ASN A 39 -3.80 -31.07 16.61
C ASN A 39 -4.90 -30.30 15.83
N ALA A 40 -6.05 -30.95 15.65
CA ALA A 40 -7.18 -30.38 14.90
C ALA A 40 -7.77 -29.10 15.56
N PHE A 41 -7.60 -28.95 16.88
CA PHE A 41 -8.05 -27.77 17.60
C PHE A 41 -7.17 -26.55 17.30
N GLU A 42 -5.86 -26.75 17.19
CA GLU A 42 -4.90 -25.72 16.76
C GLU A 42 -5.16 -25.28 15.32
N ILE A 43 -5.46 -26.20 14.41
CA ILE A 43 -5.89 -25.87 13.03
C ILE A 43 -7.14 -24.98 13.07
N LEU A 44 -8.13 -25.31 13.90
CA LEU A 44 -9.33 -24.48 14.04
C LEU A 44 -9.01 -23.08 14.58
N ILE A 45 -8.17 -22.97 15.61
CA ILE A 45 -7.73 -21.67 16.16
C ILE A 45 -6.99 -20.88 15.09
N SER A 46 -6.10 -21.51 14.33
CA SER A 46 -5.34 -20.90 13.24
C SER A 46 -6.26 -20.34 12.16
N ILE A 47 -7.29 -21.09 11.76
CA ILE A 47 -8.32 -20.65 10.81
C ILE A 47 -9.10 -19.45 11.36
N VAL A 48 -9.54 -19.51 12.63
CA VAL A 48 -10.28 -18.41 13.27
C VAL A 48 -9.42 -17.16 13.37
N LEU A 49 -8.14 -17.29 13.73
CA LEU A 49 -7.21 -16.17 13.84
C LEU A 49 -6.89 -15.57 12.47
N GLY A 50 -6.74 -16.39 11.43
CA GLY A 50 -6.63 -15.94 10.05
C GLY A 50 -7.86 -15.14 9.59
N MET A 51 -9.06 -15.60 9.92
CA MET A 51 -10.30 -14.85 9.65
C MET A 51 -10.36 -13.53 10.43
N LEU A 52 -9.88 -13.51 11.68
CA LEU A 52 -9.81 -12.29 12.48
C LEU A 52 -8.84 -11.28 11.86
N ILE A 53 -7.65 -11.71 11.45
CA ILE A 53 -6.66 -10.86 10.77
C ILE A 53 -7.29 -10.28 9.49
N ALA A 54 -7.87 -11.13 8.64
CA ALA A 54 -8.58 -10.72 7.42
C ALA A 54 -9.67 -9.68 7.72
N GLY A 55 -10.49 -9.92 8.74
CA GLY A 55 -11.55 -9.02 9.18
C GLY A 55 -11.01 -7.67 9.64
N VAL A 56 -9.97 -7.66 10.48
CA VAL A 56 -9.34 -6.44 11.00
C VAL A 56 -8.73 -5.61 9.88
N VAL A 57 -7.96 -6.22 8.96
CA VAL A 57 -7.39 -5.52 7.80
C VAL A 57 -8.52 -4.95 6.94
N GLY A 58 -9.42 -5.82 6.48
CA GLY A 58 -10.42 -5.45 5.49
C GLY A 58 -11.40 -4.40 6.00
N ILE A 59 -11.92 -4.57 7.21
CA ILE A 59 -12.85 -3.61 7.82
C ILE A 59 -12.11 -2.34 8.22
N GLY A 60 -10.92 -2.45 8.81
CA GLY A 60 -10.10 -1.30 9.24
C GLY A 60 -9.78 -0.36 8.07
N GLU A 61 -9.22 -0.90 6.99
CA GLU A 61 -8.92 -0.13 5.78
C GLU A 61 -10.18 0.47 5.14
N SER A 62 -11.28 -0.29 5.12
CA SER A 62 -12.56 0.19 4.58
C SER A 62 -13.12 1.36 5.38
N VAL A 63 -13.04 1.31 6.72
CA VAL A 63 -13.47 2.40 7.60
C VAL A 63 -12.64 3.64 7.33
N ILE A 64 -11.31 3.51 7.22
CA ILE A 64 -10.40 4.64 6.98
C ILE A 64 -10.69 5.26 5.61
N ALA A 65 -10.82 4.45 4.55
CA ALA A 65 -11.14 4.92 3.20
C ALA A 65 -12.49 5.64 3.12
N LEU A 66 -13.54 5.10 3.75
CA LEU A 66 -14.87 5.73 3.81
C LEU A 66 -14.85 7.04 4.60
N ARG A 67 -14.15 7.11 5.73
CA ARG A 67 -13.98 8.33 6.53
C ARG A 67 -13.25 9.42 5.76
N LEU A 68 -12.18 9.06 5.04
CA LEU A 68 -11.45 9.99 4.18
C LEU A 68 -12.34 10.64 3.13
N MET A 69 -13.24 9.85 2.53
CA MET A 69 -14.22 10.32 1.54
C MET A 69 -15.49 10.91 2.17
N ARG A 70 -15.54 11.06 3.50
CA ARG A 70 -16.70 11.57 4.27
C ARG A 70 -18.01 10.83 3.95
N LYS A 71 -17.93 9.53 3.71
CA LYS A 71 -19.09 8.68 3.39
C LYS A 71 -19.67 8.06 4.66
N VAL A 72 -20.98 7.77 4.60
CA VAL A 72 -21.66 7.02 5.66
C VAL A 72 -21.11 5.60 5.71
N ILE A 73 -20.73 5.18 6.91
CA ILE A 73 -20.27 3.81 7.18
C ILE A 73 -21.51 2.95 7.36
N SER A 74 -21.69 1.95 6.50
CA SER A 74 -22.78 0.98 6.60
C SER A 74 -22.23 -0.44 6.52
N ALA A 75 -22.90 -1.40 7.18
CA ALA A 75 -22.49 -2.80 7.20
C ALA A 75 -22.28 -3.38 5.79
N ARG A 76 -23.18 -3.07 4.86
CA ARG A 76 -23.07 -3.47 3.44
C ARG A 76 -21.78 -2.94 2.79
N ARG A 77 -21.41 -1.68 3.04
CA ARG A 77 -20.18 -1.09 2.49
C ARG A 77 -18.93 -1.67 3.13
N LEU A 78 -18.98 -1.98 4.42
CA LEU A 78 -17.87 -2.63 5.12
C LEU A 78 -17.64 -4.07 4.63
N LEU A 79 -18.71 -4.85 4.42
CA LEU A 79 -18.60 -6.20 3.86
C LEU A 79 -18.09 -6.19 2.43
N LEU A 80 -18.56 -5.24 1.61
CA LEU A 80 -18.04 -5.03 0.26
C LEU A 80 -16.55 -4.67 0.32
N GLY A 81 -16.16 -3.76 1.21
CA GLY A 81 -14.77 -3.36 1.34
C GLY A 81 -13.86 -4.46 1.85
N LEU A 82 -14.31 -5.27 2.82
CA LEU A 82 -13.63 -6.50 3.23
C LEU A 82 -13.39 -7.42 2.04
N GLY A 83 -14.42 -7.71 1.24
CA GLY A 83 -14.28 -8.56 0.05
C GLY A 83 -13.28 -8.00 -0.96
N ILE A 84 -13.28 -6.68 -1.18
CA ILE A 84 -12.35 -6.02 -2.11
C ILE A 84 -10.92 -6.06 -1.61
N VAL A 85 -10.69 -5.77 -0.32
CA VAL A 85 -9.35 -5.83 0.28
C VAL A 85 -8.81 -7.26 0.23
N LEU A 86 -9.65 -8.27 0.49
CA LEU A 86 -9.25 -9.67 0.36
C LEU A 86 -8.89 -10.05 -1.08
N ILE A 87 -9.69 -9.64 -2.06
CA ILE A 87 -9.37 -9.87 -3.48
C ILE A 87 -8.04 -9.19 -3.85
N ALA A 88 -7.84 -7.94 -3.44
CA ALA A 88 -6.59 -7.22 -3.69
C ALA A 88 -5.39 -7.92 -3.02
N MET A 89 -5.54 -8.41 -1.78
CA MET A 89 -4.51 -9.15 -1.07
C MET A 89 -4.17 -10.48 -1.74
N LEU A 90 -5.17 -11.24 -2.21
CA LEU A 90 -4.96 -12.50 -2.93
C LEU A 90 -4.27 -12.27 -4.28
N LEU A 91 -4.70 -11.26 -5.03
CA LEU A 91 -4.04 -10.87 -6.28
C LEU A 91 -2.61 -10.43 -6.05
N TRP A 92 -2.39 -9.61 -5.02
CA TRP A 92 -1.06 -9.18 -4.61
C TRP A 92 -0.15 -10.37 -4.30
N TYR A 93 -0.63 -11.31 -3.49
CA TYR A 93 0.11 -12.50 -3.11
C TYR A 93 0.44 -13.37 -4.33
N ALA A 94 -0.54 -13.66 -5.19
CA ALA A 94 -0.34 -14.46 -6.39
C ALA A 94 0.70 -13.82 -7.35
N ILE A 95 0.65 -12.50 -7.53
CA ILE A 95 1.63 -11.78 -8.35
C ILE A 95 3.00 -11.80 -7.67
N SER A 96 3.05 -11.62 -6.35
CA SER A 96 4.31 -11.63 -5.58
C SER A 96 5.02 -12.98 -5.69
N LEU A 97 4.30 -14.11 -5.64
CA LEU A 97 4.88 -15.43 -5.89
C LEU A 97 5.49 -15.55 -7.29
N GLY A 98 4.82 -14.99 -8.31
CA GLY A 98 5.34 -14.96 -9.66
C GLY A 98 6.62 -14.11 -9.77
N LEU A 99 6.66 -12.95 -9.09
CA LEU A 99 7.84 -12.09 -9.05
C LEU A 99 8.98 -12.72 -8.27
N GLU A 100 8.70 -13.45 -7.19
CA GLU A 100 9.71 -14.17 -6.41
C GLU A 100 10.39 -15.27 -7.24
N GLN A 101 9.63 -16.00 -8.06
CA GLN A 101 10.19 -16.97 -9.00
C GLN A 101 11.10 -16.33 -10.06
N LEU A 102 10.82 -15.09 -10.47
CA LEU A 102 11.70 -14.33 -11.35
C LEU A 102 12.94 -13.84 -10.60
N SER A 103 12.77 -13.38 -9.36
CA SER A 103 13.84 -12.89 -8.49
C SER A 103 14.86 -13.97 -8.18
N ALA A 104 14.41 -15.21 -7.95
CA ALA A 104 15.27 -16.37 -7.74
C ALA A 104 16.24 -16.65 -8.92
N LYS A 105 15.95 -16.10 -10.12
CA LYS A 105 16.78 -16.24 -11.33
C LYS A 105 17.62 -15.00 -11.63
N GLU A 106 17.56 -13.94 -10.83
CA GLU A 106 18.28 -12.67 -11.06
C GLU A 106 19.78 -12.90 -11.29
N GLY A 107 20.42 -13.72 -10.44
CA GLY A 107 21.84 -14.01 -10.57
C GLY A 107 22.20 -14.73 -11.89
N LEU A 108 21.32 -15.62 -12.37
CA LEU A 108 21.50 -16.30 -13.65
C LEU A 108 21.35 -15.32 -14.82
N TRP A 109 20.33 -14.45 -14.77
CA TRP A 109 20.09 -13.42 -15.79
C TRP A 109 21.21 -12.39 -15.83
N ALA A 110 21.69 -11.91 -14.69
CA ALA A 110 22.82 -10.99 -14.61
C ALA A 110 24.09 -11.61 -15.19
N GLY A 111 24.36 -12.88 -14.89
CA GLY A 111 25.49 -13.62 -15.46
C GLY A 111 25.37 -13.78 -16.97
N TYR A 112 24.18 -14.16 -17.46
CA TYR A 112 23.90 -14.28 -18.89
C TYR A 112 24.10 -12.95 -19.62
N LEU A 113 23.49 -11.86 -19.12
CA LEU A 113 23.59 -10.53 -19.72
C LEU A 113 25.05 -10.06 -19.77
N ASN A 114 25.77 -10.16 -18.65
CA ASN A 114 27.19 -9.80 -18.61
C ASN A 114 28.03 -10.61 -19.62
N SER A 115 27.74 -11.90 -19.79
CA SER A 115 28.45 -12.76 -20.76
C SER A 115 28.22 -12.36 -22.23
N ARG A 116 27.08 -11.74 -22.54
CA ARG A 116 26.74 -11.27 -23.89
C ARG A 116 27.30 -9.89 -24.22
N PHE A 117 27.73 -9.13 -23.22
CA PHE A 117 28.31 -7.80 -23.45
C PHE A 117 29.72 -7.87 -24.04
N PRO A 118 30.05 -7.00 -25.01
CA PRO A 118 31.41 -6.86 -25.53
C PRO A 118 32.42 -6.56 -24.41
N ALA A 119 33.63 -7.11 -24.52
CA ALA A 119 34.66 -6.96 -23.48
C ALA A 119 34.96 -5.49 -23.12
N SER A 120 34.86 -4.57 -24.09
CA SER A 120 35.06 -3.12 -23.90
C SER A 120 33.99 -2.47 -23.01
N LEU A 121 32.76 -3.01 -22.98
CA LEU A 121 31.64 -2.46 -22.22
C LEU A 121 31.48 -3.10 -20.83
N ARG A 122 32.08 -4.28 -20.59
CA ARG A 122 32.00 -4.97 -19.29
C ARG A 122 32.62 -4.19 -18.12
N ASN A 123 33.54 -3.27 -18.41
CA ASN A 123 34.09 -2.36 -17.40
C ASN A 123 33.07 -1.34 -16.89
N PHE A 124 32.08 -0.98 -17.71
CA PHE A 124 30.98 -0.07 -17.33
C PHE A 124 29.74 -0.82 -16.86
N PHE A 125 29.47 -1.99 -17.45
CA PHE A 125 28.31 -2.83 -17.14
C PHE A 125 28.79 -4.18 -16.61
N SER A 126 29.17 -4.19 -15.34
CA SER A 126 29.58 -5.44 -14.67
C SER A 126 28.36 -6.27 -14.26
N TYR A 127 28.63 -7.51 -13.86
CA TYR A 127 27.63 -8.38 -13.23
C TYR A 127 26.84 -7.68 -12.12
N GLU A 128 27.53 -6.96 -11.23
CA GLU A 128 26.92 -6.25 -10.11
C GLU A 128 25.94 -5.17 -10.57
N HIS A 129 26.25 -4.45 -11.65
CA HIS A 129 25.34 -3.46 -12.20
C HIS A 129 24.06 -4.11 -12.73
N PHE A 130 24.18 -5.22 -13.48
CA PHE A 130 23.01 -5.95 -13.97
C PHE A 130 22.18 -6.55 -12.85
N TYR A 131 22.82 -7.15 -11.85
CA TYR A 131 22.14 -7.70 -10.69
C TYR A 131 21.36 -6.62 -9.94
N LEU A 132 22.01 -5.49 -9.64
CA LEU A 132 21.40 -4.36 -8.97
C LEU A 132 20.23 -3.78 -9.79
N TRP A 133 20.39 -3.60 -11.10
CA TRP A 133 19.30 -3.10 -11.95
C TRP A 133 18.12 -4.06 -12.04
N LEU A 134 18.35 -5.37 -12.15
CA LEU A 134 17.29 -6.37 -12.14
C LEU A 134 16.51 -6.34 -10.82
N SER A 135 17.22 -6.27 -9.68
CA SER A 135 16.59 -6.15 -8.36
C SER A 135 15.75 -4.88 -8.23
N TRP A 136 16.26 -3.73 -8.69
CA TRP A 136 15.48 -2.47 -8.70
C TRP A 136 14.27 -2.53 -9.64
N ILE A 137 14.38 -3.14 -10.81
CA ILE A 137 13.27 -3.31 -11.75
C ILE A 137 12.17 -4.19 -11.14
N LEU A 138 12.54 -5.32 -10.54
CA LEU A 138 11.57 -6.23 -9.90
C LEU A 138 10.92 -5.59 -8.68
N SER A 139 11.70 -4.87 -7.87
CA SER A 139 11.18 -4.08 -6.76
C SER A 139 10.21 -2.99 -7.24
N ALA A 140 10.56 -2.27 -8.31
CA ALA A 140 9.67 -1.26 -8.89
C ALA A 140 8.37 -1.88 -9.41
N LEU A 141 8.46 -3.03 -10.09
CA LEU A 141 7.29 -3.76 -10.57
C LEU A 141 6.37 -4.20 -9.42
N GLN A 142 6.96 -4.71 -8.33
CA GLN A 142 6.23 -5.04 -7.11
C GLN A 142 5.49 -3.81 -6.57
N TRP A 143 6.17 -2.68 -6.37
CA TRP A 143 5.53 -1.45 -5.89
C TRP A 143 4.45 -0.90 -6.84
N ILE A 144 4.65 -0.98 -8.16
CA ILE A 144 3.65 -0.58 -9.15
C ILE A 144 2.39 -1.41 -8.99
N VAL A 145 2.52 -2.74 -8.91
CA VAL A 145 1.37 -3.64 -8.74
C VAL A 145 0.65 -3.34 -7.42
N ALA A 146 1.37 -3.16 -6.31
CA ALA A 146 0.77 -2.78 -5.02
C ALA A 146 -0.01 -1.47 -5.14
N GLY A 147 0.58 -0.46 -5.76
CA GLY A 147 -0.06 0.84 -6.00
C GLY A 147 -1.33 0.72 -6.83
N LEU A 148 -1.31 -0.07 -7.91
CA LEU A 148 -2.48 -0.30 -8.77
C LEU A 148 -3.62 -0.98 -7.99
N LEU A 149 -3.30 -2.03 -7.23
CA LEU A 149 -4.28 -2.75 -6.41
C LEU A 149 -4.86 -1.86 -5.30
N ALA A 150 -4.01 -1.08 -4.62
CA ALA A 150 -4.43 -0.12 -3.60
C ALA A 150 -5.35 0.97 -4.18
N ALA A 151 -5.00 1.53 -5.35
CA ALA A 151 -5.82 2.54 -6.02
C ALA A 151 -7.18 1.96 -6.46
N GLY A 152 -7.20 0.74 -6.99
CA GLY A 152 -8.43 0.04 -7.36
C GLY A 152 -9.31 -0.24 -6.15
N ALA A 153 -8.73 -0.79 -5.08
CA ALA A 153 -9.45 -1.07 -3.84
C ALA A 153 -10.04 0.21 -3.24
N PHE A 154 -9.23 1.27 -3.10
CA PHE A 154 -9.70 2.56 -2.58
C PHE A 154 -10.87 3.13 -3.39
N ALA A 155 -10.75 3.14 -4.72
CA ALA A 155 -11.78 3.69 -5.58
C ALA A 155 -13.11 2.90 -5.49
N TRP A 156 -13.05 1.57 -5.38
CA TRP A 156 -14.26 0.74 -5.32
C TRP A 156 -14.92 0.77 -3.95
N ILE A 157 -14.13 0.96 -2.89
CA ILE A 157 -14.63 1.05 -1.51
C ILE A 157 -15.30 2.42 -1.27
N ALA A 158 -14.63 3.50 -1.67
CA ALA A 158 -14.93 4.83 -1.15
C ALA A 158 -15.58 5.79 -2.16
N CYS A 159 -15.51 5.50 -3.46
CA CYS A 159 -16.01 6.40 -4.50
C CYS A 159 -17.37 5.97 -5.09
N ASN A 160 -18.18 6.95 -5.50
CA ASN A 160 -19.45 6.68 -6.17
C ASN A 160 -19.26 6.30 -7.65
N ALA A 161 -18.20 6.82 -8.29
CA ALA A 161 -17.85 6.55 -9.69
C ALA A 161 -16.46 5.88 -9.73
N PRO A 162 -16.35 4.61 -9.30
CA PRO A 162 -15.08 3.94 -9.04
C PRO A 162 -14.11 4.01 -10.21
N MET A 163 -14.57 3.69 -11.43
CA MET A 163 -13.72 3.69 -12.62
C MET A 163 -13.20 5.08 -13.00
N ARG A 164 -14.00 6.13 -12.80
CA ARG A 164 -13.58 7.51 -13.06
C ARG A 164 -12.53 7.95 -12.03
N SER A 165 -12.75 7.62 -10.75
CA SER A 165 -11.82 7.94 -9.67
C SER A 165 -10.50 7.17 -9.81
N PHE A 166 -10.52 5.89 -10.15
CA PHE A 166 -9.31 5.10 -10.38
C PHE A 166 -8.49 5.62 -11.55
N ARG A 167 -9.11 5.89 -12.70
CA ARG A 167 -8.40 6.51 -13.83
C ARG A 167 -7.78 7.85 -13.46
N ALA A 168 -8.50 8.68 -12.70
CA ALA A 168 -7.96 9.95 -12.25
C ALA A 168 -6.79 9.79 -11.27
N ILE A 169 -6.84 8.82 -10.35
CA ILE A 169 -5.72 8.48 -9.46
C ILE A 169 -4.51 8.05 -10.29
N LEU A 170 -4.70 7.17 -11.29
CA LEU A 170 -3.62 6.70 -12.16
C LEU A 170 -3.05 7.77 -13.08
N LEU A 171 -3.83 8.79 -13.45
CA LEU A 171 -3.35 9.91 -14.26
C LEU A 171 -2.74 11.03 -13.40
N ALA A 172 -2.88 10.97 -12.08
CA ALA A 172 -2.33 11.98 -11.19
C ALA A 172 -0.82 11.76 -10.98
N GLY A 173 0.00 12.68 -11.49
CA GLY A 173 1.45 12.65 -11.23
C GLY A 173 1.83 12.61 -9.75
N ARG A 174 1.00 13.22 -8.87
CA ARG A 174 1.18 13.18 -7.40
C ARG A 174 1.10 11.76 -6.84
N PHE A 175 0.26 10.89 -7.40
CA PHE A 175 0.17 9.50 -6.98
C PHE A 175 1.44 8.74 -7.32
N TRP A 176 1.93 8.87 -8.56
CA TRP A 176 3.18 8.22 -8.99
C TRP A 176 4.41 8.73 -8.24
N MET A 177 4.49 10.04 -7.98
CA MET A 177 5.59 10.61 -7.19
C MET A 177 5.58 10.08 -5.74
N ALA A 178 4.39 9.99 -5.12
CA ALA A 178 4.27 9.40 -3.79
C ALA A 178 4.67 7.91 -3.80
N LEU A 179 4.15 7.14 -4.77
CA LEU A 179 4.46 5.71 -4.90
C LEU A 179 5.96 5.46 -5.14
N LEU A 180 6.59 6.22 -6.04
CA LEU A 180 8.02 6.12 -6.33
C LEU A 180 8.87 6.44 -5.10
N LEU A 181 8.54 7.52 -4.38
CA LEU A 181 9.27 7.92 -3.20
C LEU A 181 9.09 6.90 -2.06
N LEU A 182 7.88 6.37 -1.86
CA LEU A 182 7.64 5.28 -0.92
C LEU A 182 8.39 4.00 -1.31
N ALA A 183 8.47 3.69 -2.60
CA ALA A 183 9.24 2.54 -3.10
C ALA A 183 10.74 2.70 -2.79
N ILE A 184 11.33 3.86 -3.09
CA ILE A 184 12.74 4.14 -2.80
C ILE A 184 13.00 4.05 -1.29
N ILE A 185 12.19 4.74 -0.48
CA ILE A 185 12.34 4.73 0.98
C ILE A 185 12.19 3.31 1.52
N GLY A 186 11.17 2.58 1.08
CA GLY A 186 10.89 1.21 1.51
C GLY A 186 12.05 0.27 1.20
N VAL A 187 12.55 0.29 -0.05
CA VAL A 187 13.67 -0.57 -0.48
C VAL A 187 14.96 -0.21 0.27
N VAL A 188 15.31 1.07 0.36
CA VAL A 188 16.54 1.53 1.01
C VAL A 188 16.51 1.21 2.51
N ILE A 189 15.42 1.56 3.22
CA ILE A 189 15.30 1.27 4.65
C ILE A 189 15.34 -0.23 4.90
N THR A 190 14.63 -1.03 4.10
CA THR A 190 14.65 -2.49 4.25
C THR A 190 16.06 -3.04 4.03
N GLY A 191 16.80 -2.56 3.03
CA GLY A 191 18.19 -2.95 2.81
C GLY A 191 19.11 -2.58 3.98
N ILE A 192 18.94 -1.39 4.56
CA ILE A 192 19.70 -0.95 5.74
C ILE A 192 19.36 -1.85 6.95
N LEU A 193 18.08 -2.13 7.18
CA LEU A 193 17.64 -2.97 8.29
C LEU A 193 18.12 -4.42 8.14
N LEU A 194 18.16 -4.97 6.92
CA LEU A 194 18.63 -6.33 6.65
C LEU A 194 20.16 -6.43 6.78
N SER A 195 20.91 -5.43 6.33
CA SER A 195 22.37 -5.40 6.42
C SER A 195 22.90 -5.05 7.82
N TRP A 196 22.07 -4.47 8.67
CA TRP A 196 22.41 -4.25 10.08
C TRP A 196 22.66 -5.60 10.76
N THR A 197 23.84 -5.77 11.37
CA THR A 197 24.16 -6.95 12.17
C THR A 197 24.23 -6.52 13.64
N PRO A 198 23.35 -7.02 14.52
CA PRO A 198 23.47 -6.74 15.94
C PRO A 198 24.75 -7.35 16.52
N GLY A 199 25.23 -6.76 17.61
CA GLY A 199 26.31 -7.35 18.40
C GLY A 199 25.93 -8.73 18.97
N HIS A 200 26.90 -9.43 19.56
CA HIS A 200 26.68 -10.79 20.05
C HIS A 200 25.83 -10.81 21.32
N GLY A 201 24.84 -11.70 21.37
CA GLY A 201 24.03 -11.98 22.56
C GLY A 201 22.53 -11.93 22.32
N LEU A 202 21.81 -12.88 22.93
CA LEU A 202 20.36 -13.08 22.76
C LEU A 202 19.55 -11.80 23.04
N ALA A 203 19.93 -11.01 24.05
CA ALA A 203 19.24 -9.77 24.40
C ALA A 203 19.41 -8.69 23.32
N VAL A 204 20.58 -8.61 22.69
CA VAL A 204 20.88 -7.63 21.63
C VAL A 204 20.17 -8.02 20.33
N GLU A 205 20.13 -9.31 20.02
CA GLU A 205 19.38 -9.85 18.89
C GLU A 205 17.87 -9.62 19.07
N ALA A 206 17.31 -9.91 20.24
CA ALA A 206 15.91 -9.66 20.56
C ALA A 206 15.56 -8.17 20.43
N PHE A 207 16.40 -7.28 20.98
CA PHE A 207 16.22 -5.84 20.83
C PHE A 207 16.29 -5.39 19.37
N SER A 208 17.24 -5.91 18.58
CA SER A 208 17.36 -5.61 17.15
C SER A 208 16.12 -6.02 16.38
N LEU A 209 15.59 -7.22 16.65
CA LEU A 209 14.37 -7.72 16.02
C LEU A 209 13.18 -6.81 16.35
N VAL A 210 12.98 -6.47 17.64
CA VAL A 210 11.90 -5.57 18.08
C VAL A 210 12.01 -4.21 17.39
N PHE A 211 13.21 -3.65 17.30
CA PHE A 211 13.45 -2.37 16.63
C PHE A 211 13.15 -2.41 15.14
N ARG A 212 13.54 -3.48 14.43
CA ARG A 212 13.23 -3.68 13.00
C ARG A 212 11.72 -3.76 12.79
N VAL A 213 11.03 -4.58 13.59
CA VAL A 213 9.56 -4.72 13.52
C VAL A 213 8.88 -3.38 13.76
N LEU A 214 9.27 -2.65 14.81
CA LEU A 214 8.71 -1.34 15.11
C LEU A 214 8.93 -0.34 13.96
N THR A 215 10.12 -0.33 13.38
CA THR A 215 10.47 0.54 12.24
C THR A 215 9.59 0.22 11.04
N VAL A 216 9.42 -1.06 10.71
CA VAL A 216 8.57 -1.50 9.59
C VAL A 216 7.10 -1.15 9.85
N VAL A 217 6.61 -1.33 11.07
CA VAL A 217 5.23 -0.97 11.46
C VAL A 217 4.97 0.52 11.25
N VAL A 218 5.86 1.38 11.77
CA VAL A 218 5.72 2.84 11.66
C VAL A 218 5.84 3.28 10.20
N LEU A 219 6.81 2.74 9.46
CA LEU A 219 7.04 3.09 8.06
C LEU A 219 5.85 2.69 7.18
N ASN A 220 5.33 1.47 7.33
CA ASN A 220 4.17 1.00 6.59
C ASN A 220 2.93 1.83 6.90
N ALA A 221 2.67 2.12 8.19
CA ALA A 221 1.54 2.95 8.58
C ALA A 221 1.63 4.37 7.98
N ALA A 222 2.81 4.99 8.02
CA ALA A 222 3.03 6.29 7.41
C ALA A 222 2.88 6.26 5.88
N ALA A 223 3.40 5.22 5.22
CA ALA A 223 3.32 5.02 3.79
C ALA A 223 1.86 4.87 3.31
N ILE A 224 1.11 3.96 3.94
CA ILE A 224 -0.31 3.72 3.63
C ILE A 224 -1.11 4.99 3.92
N ALA A 225 -0.87 5.64 5.06
CA ALA A 225 -1.58 6.87 5.41
C ALA A 225 -1.39 7.97 4.37
N TRP A 226 -0.16 8.18 3.94
CA TRP A 226 0.15 9.18 2.93
C TRP A 226 -0.45 8.82 1.57
N LEU A 227 -0.34 7.57 1.13
CA LEU A 227 -0.90 7.12 -0.14
C LEU A 227 -2.42 7.29 -0.16
N LEU A 228 -3.11 6.86 0.90
CA LEU A 228 -4.56 7.05 1.06
C LEU A 228 -4.96 8.53 1.00
N GLN A 229 -4.19 9.42 1.61
CA GLN A 229 -4.46 10.85 1.57
C GLN A 229 -4.30 11.45 0.17
N VAL A 230 -3.27 11.02 -0.57
CA VAL A 230 -3.08 11.42 -1.98
C VAL A 230 -4.25 10.95 -2.84
N MET A 231 -4.64 9.67 -2.70
CA MET A 231 -5.76 9.09 -3.45
C MET A 231 -7.09 9.79 -3.12
N ALA A 232 -7.36 10.05 -1.85
CA ALA A 232 -8.56 10.77 -1.41
C ALA A 232 -8.61 12.19 -1.97
N HIS A 233 -7.49 12.92 -1.96
CA HIS A 233 -7.42 14.27 -2.50
C HIS A 233 -7.75 14.32 -4.00
N VAL A 234 -7.19 13.38 -4.78
CA VAL A 234 -7.49 13.26 -6.22
C VAL A 234 -8.96 12.85 -6.44
N ALA A 235 -9.44 11.85 -5.71
CA ALA A 235 -10.80 11.34 -5.87
C ALA A 235 -11.88 12.37 -5.51
N LEU A 236 -11.65 13.18 -4.48
CA LEU A 236 -12.54 14.28 -4.10
C LEU A 236 -12.62 15.36 -5.18
N GLY A 237 -11.49 15.72 -5.79
CA GLY A 237 -11.46 16.70 -6.89
C GLY A 237 -12.25 16.25 -8.12
N VAL A 238 -12.27 14.95 -8.41
CA VAL A 238 -13.06 14.39 -9.52
C VAL A 238 -14.55 14.40 -9.21
N GLN A 239 -14.93 14.18 -7.95
CA GLN A 239 -16.33 14.14 -7.54
C GLN A 239 -16.95 15.54 -7.46
N SER A 240 -16.17 16.58 -7.13
CA SER A 240 -16.68 17.96 -7.10
C SER A 240 -16.99 18.52 -8.50
N VAL A 241 -16.23 18.13 -9.52
CA VAL A 241 -16.43 18.59 -10.91
C VAL A 241 -17.74 18.08 -11.52
N GLY A 242 -18.39 17.07 -10.93
CA GLY A 242 -19.68 16.55 -11.40
C GLY A 242 -20.91 17.13 -10.70
N THR A 243 -20.74 17.94 -9.66
CA THR A 243 -21.84 18.49 -8.84
C THR A 243 -22.11 19.98 -9.10
N ASP A 244 -21.28 20.64 -9.90
CA ASP A 244 -21.60 21.97 -10.39
C ASP A 244 -22.64 21.83 -11.51
N GLU A 245 -23.93 21.87 -11.13
CA GLU A 245 -24.99 22.15 -12.09
C GLU A 245 -24.61 23.42 -12.86
N PRO A 246 -24.71 23.43 -14.21
CA PRO A 246 -24.54 24.67 -14.95
C PRO A 246 -25.52 25.69 -14.34
N PRO A 247 -25.08 26.93 -14.06
CA PRO A 247 -25.96 27.92 -13.44
C PRO A 247 -27.23 27.95 -14.27
N MET A 248 -28.36 27.55 -13.65
CA MET A 248 -29.66 27.65 -14.28
C MET A 248 -29.74 29.09 -14.77
N ILE A 249 -29.69 29.25 -16.10
CA ILE A 249 -29.91 30.51 -16.76
C ILE A 249 -31.29 30.93 -16.27
N GLN A 250 -31.34 31.89 -15.34
CA GLN A 250 -32.59 32.45 -14.88
C GLN A 250 -33.36 32.85 -16.13
N PRO A 251 -34.62 32.41 -16.30
CA PRO A 251 -35.42 32.87 -17.41
C PRO A 251 -35.48 34.39 -17.28
N ARG A 252 -34.91 35.07 -18.27
CA ARG A 252 -34.95 36.52 -18.42
C ARG A 252 -36.42 36.89 -18.29
N THR A 253 -36.79 37.56 -17.20
CA THR A 253 -38.13 38.10 -17.01
C THR A 253 -38.34 39.06 -18.17
N VAL A 254 -39.13 38.64 -19.15
CA VAL A 254 -39.61 39.50 -20.22
C VAL A 254 -40.61 40.42 -19.53
N ASP A 255 -40.24 41.69 -19.39
CA ASP A 255 -41.16 42.74 -18.98
C ASP A 255 -42.33 42.74 -19.98
N ILE A 256 -43.53 42.42 -19.49
CA ILE A 256 -44.76 42.48 -20.28
C ILE A 256 -45.26 43.94 -20.22
N PRO A 257 -45.49 44.60 -21.36
CA PRO A 257 -46.06 45.95 -21.42
C PRO A 257 -47.54 46.01 -21.05
#